data_AF-A0A6I1N1W7-F1
#
_entry.id   AF-A0A6I1N1W7-F1
#
_cell.length_a   1.000
_cell.length_b   1.000
_cell.length_c   1.000
_cell.angle_alpha   90.00
_cell.angle_beta   90.00
_cell.angle_gamma   90.00
#
_symmetry.space_group_name_H-M   'P 1'
#
loop_
_entity.id
_entity.type
_entity.pdbx_description
1 polymer ?
#
loop_
_entity_poly.entity_id
_entity_poly.type
_entity_poly.pdbx_seq_one_letter_code
_entity_poly.pdbx_strand_id
1 'polypeptide(L)'
;MRGLALMLMLAVPGAAGVMAPAPAVAAAAAARTPFQIRCEDTISKTISVLSSKNNGFTINNQLPYRALTLKTGSIDGRRETLGLTVTRAQYSATLGGPMLQDPVSGYECVAPKVEVKLNYAPVLIYVGNEFAPGTCAYNVILEHEQRHLKAYMDNLVRVEKVVRAALEKRFDARPLYAPSGTAQSALQHEINSIWFPFIKAEFDKGNVEQAKIDTPQEYARLAETCNGDIRRIIEQRRRKQ
;
A
#
# COMPACT_ATOMS: atom_id res chain seq x y z
N MET A 1 -17.88 29.17 -30.42
CA MET A 1 -19.30 29.27 -30.81
C MET A 1 -20.14 29.15 -29.54
N ARG A 2 -20.91 30.22 -29.25
CA ARG A 2 -22.20 30.31 -28.53
C ARG A 2 -22.37 29.51 -27.21
N GLY A 3 -22.77 30.11 -26.08
CA GLY A 3 -23.28 31.45 -25.82
C GLY A 3 -23.34 31.73 -24.32
N LEU A 4 -23.03 32.97 -23.99
CA LEU A 4 -23.04 33.56 -22.66
C LEU A 4 -24.47 34.05 -22.38
N ALA A 5 -25.15 33.50 -21.38
CA ALA A 5 -26.46 34.00 -20.93
C ALA A 5 -26.25 35.01 -19.80
N LEU A 6 -26.30 36.29 -20.18
CA LEU A 6 -26.33 37.45 -19.31
C LEU A 6 -27.74 37.56 -18.70
N MET A 7 -27.88 37.28 -17.40
CA MET A 7 -29.14 37.45 -16.69
C MET A 7 -29.13 38.81 -15.97
N LEU A 8 -29.96 39.72 -16.48
CA LEU A 8 -30.17 41.07 -15.99
C LEU A 8 -30.94 41.01 -14.65
N MET A 9 -30.31 41.38 -13.53
CA MET A 9 -31.01 41.56 -12.26
C MET A 9 -31.68 42.94 -12.20
N LEU A 10 -33.01 42.95 -12.15
CA LEU A 10 -33.81 44.11 -11.74
C LEU A 10 -33.71 44.27 -10.22
N ALA A 11 -33.21 45.43 -9.78
CA ALA A 11 -33.21 45.83 -8.38
C ALA A 11 -34.60 46.35 -7.97
N VAL A 12 -35.22 45.71 -6.99
CA VAL A 12 -36.40 46.23 -6.28
C VAL A 12 -35.93 46.77 -4.92
N PRO A 13 -36.21 48.03 -4.56
CA PRO A 13 -35.85 48.56 -3.26
C PRO A 13 -36.96 48.28 -2.23
N GLY A 14 -36.54 47.88 -1.03
CA GLY A 14 -37.28 48.18 0.21
C GLY A 14 -38.04 47.02 0.84
N ALA A 15 -37.41 46.39 1.84
CA ALA A 15 -38.02 46.11 3.14
C ALA A 15 -36.91 45.62 4.09
N ALA A 16 -36.48 46.47 5.02
CA ALA A 16 -35.62 46.08 6.13
C ALA A 16 -36.44 45.18 7.08
N GLY A 17 -36.54 43.90 6.74
CA GLY A 17 -37.04 42.87 7.64
C GLY A 17 -35.95 42.51 8.63
N VAL A 18 -36.20 42.74 9.91
CA VAL A 18 -35.36 42.25 11.01
C VAL A 18 -35.37 40.71 10.94
N MET A 19 -34.32 40.11 10.36
CA MET A 19 -34.09 38.67 10.46
C MET A 19 -33.71 38.36 11.91
N ALA A 20 -34.68 37.87 12.68
CA ALA A 20 -34.38 37.18 13.92
C ALA A 20 -33.46 35.98 13.62
N PRO A 21 -32.38 35.78 14.38
CA PRO A 21 -31.52 34.62 14.20
C PRO A 21 -32.34 33.35 14.48
N ALA A 22 -32.40 32.45 13.52
CA ALA A 22 -32.94 31.11 13.75
C ALA A 22 -32.14 30.44 14.88
N PRO A 23 -32.79 29.81 15.87
CA PRO A 23 -32.06 29.12 16.91
C PRO A 23 -31.23 28.02 16.27
N ALA A 24 -29.91 28.08 16.48
CA ALA A 24 -29.05 26.96 16.20
C ALA A 24 -29.49 25.82 17.12
N VAL A 25 -30.23 24.84 16.57
CA VAL A 25 -30.52 23.60 17.27
C VAL A 25 -29.18 22.87 17.39
N ALA A 26 -28.51 23.07 18.51
CA ALA A 26 -27.41 22.21 18.91
C ALA A 26 -27.97 20.78 18.95
N ALA A 27 -27.52 19.92 18.05
CA ALA A 27 -27.86 18.52 18.08
C ALA A 27 -27.34 17.93 19.39
N ALA A 28 -28.22 17.80 20.38
CA ALA A 28 -27.90 17.11 21.62
C ALA A 28 -27.50 15.68 21.25
N ALA A 29 -26.33 15.24 21.70
CA ALA A 29 -25.91 13.85 21.52
C ALA A 29 -26.99 12.94 22.13
N ALA A 30 -27.57 12.06 21.31
CA ALA A 30 -28.61 11.15 21.76
C ALA A 30 -28.12 10.30 22.94
N ALA A 31 -28.97 10.11 23.94
CA ALA A 31 -28.63 9.28 25.10
C ALA A 31 -28.42 7.82 24.68
N ARG A 32 -27.41 7.15 25.28
CA ARG A 32 -27.09 5.74 25.01
C ARG A 32 -28.26 4.83 25.42
N THR A 33 -28.59 3.84 24.60
CA THR A 33 -29.59 2.81 24.94
C THR A 33 -29.09 1.89 26.05
N PRO A 34 -29.97 1.17 26.77
CA PRO A 34 -29.53 0.18 27.76
C PRO A 34 -28.59 -0.87 27.17
N PHE A 35 -28.77 -1.24 25.90
CA PHE A 35 -27.86 -2.14 25.20
C PHE A 35 -26.50 -1.50 24.92
N GLN A 36 -26.47 -0.25 24.46
CA GLN A 36 -25.22 0.49 24.24
C GLN A 36 -24.41 0.65 25.52
N ILE A 37 -25.05 0.97 26.64
CA ILE A 37 -24.41 1.04 27.96
C ILE A 37 -23.78 -0.31 28.32
N ARG A 38 -24.55 -1.40 28.26
CA ARG A 38 -24.00 -2.74 28.54
C ARG A 38 -22.83 -3.05 27.63
N CYS A 39 -22.98 -2.80 26.33
CA CYS A 39 -21.93 -3.08 25.37
C CYS A 39 -20.66 -2.28 25.67
N GLU A 40 -20.72 -0.94 25.61
CA GLU A 40 -19.56 -0.06 25.73
C GLU A 40 -18.88 -0.14 27.09
N ASP A 41 -19.63 -0.41 28.16
CA ASP A 41 -19.10 -0.41 29.53
C ASP A 41 -18.58 -1.81 29.95
N THR A 42 -18.94 -2.90 29.25
CA THR A 42 -18.47 -4.28 29.59
C THR A 42 -17.55 -4.90 28.56
N ILE A 43 -17.63 -4.51 27.29
CA ILE A 43 -16.82 -5.10 26.24
C ILE A 43 -15.43 -4.45 26.23
N SER A 44 -14.38 -5.26 26.06
CA SER A 44 -13.02 -4.73 25.94
C SER A 44 -12.92 -3.78 24.75
N LYS A 45 -11.97 -2.84 24.78
CA LYS A 45 -11.74 -1.93 23.64
C LYS A 45 -11.30 -2.70 22.41
N THR A 46 -11.64 -2.16 21.25
CA THR A 46 -11.11 -2.61 19.96
C THR A 46 -9.58 -2.52 19.93
N ILE A 47 -8.94 -3.58 19.42
CA ILE A 47 -7.48 -3.66 19.32
C ILE A 47 -7.10 -3.91 17.86
N SER A 48 -6.33 -3.00 17.28
CA SER A 48 -5.67 -3.22 15.99
C SER A 48 -4.19 -3.52 16.21
N VAL A 49 -3.75 -4.71 15.79
CA VAL A 49 -2.34 -5.12 15.85
C VAL A 49 -1.79 -5.13 14.44
N LEU A 50 -0.66 -4.46 14.22
CA LEU A 50 0.04 -4.47 12.96
C LEU A 50 1.46 -4.99 13.17
N SER A 51 1.83 -6.04 12.44
CA SER A 51 3.18 -6.59 12.44
C SER A 51 3.78 -6.57 11.04
N SER A 52 5.07 -6.24 10.97
CA SER A 52 5.85 -6.29 9.75
C SER A 52 7.13 -7.10 9.94
N LYS A 53 7.58 -7.77 8.88
CA LYS A 53 8.81 -8.58 8.90
C LYS A 53 9.60 -8.42 7.61
N ASN A 54 10.91 -8.25 7.76
CA ASN A 54 11.89 -8.43 6.68
C ASN A 54 12.31 -9.91 6.63
N ASN A 55 12.11 -10.55 5.48
CA ASN A 55 12.43 -11.96 5.26
C ASN A 55 13.84 -12.20 4.67
N GLY A 56 14.67 -11.16 4.61
CA GLY A 56 15.99 -11.21 4.00
C GLY A 56 15.93 -11.30 2.47
N PHE A 57 17.09 -11.56 1.87
CA PHE A 57 17.24 -11.72 0.43
C PHE A 57 18.20 -12.86 0.08
N THR A 58 18.06 -13.40 -1.13
CA THR A 58 19.01 -14.33 -1.73
C THR A 58 19.48 -13.79 -3.08
N ILE A 59 20.66 -14.23 -3.52
CA ILE A 59 21.23 -13.85 -4.81
C ILE A 59 21.27 -15.08 -5.74
N ASN A 60 20.83 -14.92 -6.97
CA ASN A 60 20.83 -15.96 -8.00
C ASN A 60 21.57 -15.48 -9.26
N ASN A 61 22.65 -16.18 -9.59
CA ASN A 61 23.51 -15.89 -10.75
C ASN A 61 23.38 -16.93 -11.87
N GLN A 62 22.28 -17.70 -11.92
CA GLN A 62 22.11 -18.81 -12.86
C GLN A 62 21.50 -18.36 -14.20
N LEU A 63 20.82 -17.22 -14.23
CA LEU A 63 20.11 -16.74 -15.41
C LEU A 63 20.95 -15.73 -16.22
N PRO A 64 20.96 -15.81 -17.56
CA PRO A 64 21.58 -14.78 -18.40
C PRO A 64 20.74 -13.50 -18.41
N TYR A 65 21.34 -12.34 -18.68
CA TYR A 65 20.64 -11.03 -18.69
C TYR A 65 19.40 -11.00 -19.59
N ARG A 66 19.38 -11.81 -20.65
CA ARG A 66 18.24 -11.90 -21.57
C ARG A 66 17.03 -12.58 -20.97
N ALA A 67 17.26 -13.65 -20.19
CA ALA A 67 16.19 -14.29 -19.45
C ALA A 67 15.60 -13.30 -18.42
N LEU A 68 16.45 -12.46 -17.81
CA LEU A 68 16.00 -11.38 -16.93
C LEU A 68 15.20 -10.32 -17.69
N THR A 69 15.64 -9.93 -18.87
CA THR A 69 14.96 -8.95 -19.74
C THR A 69 13.55 -9.42 -20.14
N LEU A 70 13.42 -10.69 -20.52
CA LEU A 70 12.12 -11.31 -20.78
C LEU A 70 11.24 -11.36 -19.53
N LYS A 71 11.84 -11.64 -18.36
CA LYS A 71 11.14 -11.68 -17.07
C LYS A 71 10.56 -10.33 -16.64
N THR A 72 11.16 -9.22 -17.08
CA THR A 72 10.63 -7.86 -16.86
C THR A 72 9.49 -7.48 -17.82
N GLY A 73 9.18 -8.32 -18.83
CA GLY A 73 8.19 -8.00 -19.86
C GLY A 73 8.66 -6.94 -20.86
N SER A 74 9.96 -6.65 -20.90
CA SER A 74 10.56 -5.76 -21.89
C SER A 74 10.75 -6.52 -23.20
N ILE A 75 9.87 -6.24 -24.18
CA ILE A 75 9.83 -6.93 -25.48
C ILE A 75 10.45 -6.07 -26.59
N ASP A 76 10.64 -4.76 -26.35
CA ASP A 76 11.08 -3.82 -27.40
C ASP A 76 12.57 -3.90 -27.77
N GLY A 77 13.36 -4.68 -27.01
CA GLY A 77 14.78 -4.89 -27.23
C GLY A 77 15.65 -3.64 -27.04
N ARG A 78 15.08 -2.54 -26.52
CA ARG A 78 15.81 -1.27 -26.32
C ARG A 78 16.45 -1.15 -24.95
N ARG A 79 16.02 -1.97 -23.98
CA ARG A 79 16.56 -2.02 -22.63
C ARG A 79 16.92 -3.43 -22.24
N GLU A 80 18.13 -3.60 -21.74
CA GLU A 80 18.66 -4.88 -21.26
C GLU A 80 18.69 -4.86 -19.73
N THR A 81 18.12 -5.90 -19.13
CA THR A 81 18.04 -6.06 -17.67
C THR A 81 19.23 -6.88 -17.20
N LEU A 82 20.26 -6.21 -16.67
CA LEU A 82 21.52 -6.85 -16.25
C LEU A 82 21.45 -7.50 -14.86
N GLY A 83 20.64 -6.92 -13.99
CA GLY A 83 20.24 -7.46 -12.70
C GLY A 83 18.74 -7.32 -12.54
N LEU A 84 18.16 -8.04 -11.58
CA LEU A 84 16.73 -7.92 -11.30
C LEU A 84 16.40 -8.25 -9.85
N THR A 85 15.79 -7.29 -9.15
CA THR A 85 15.27 -7.50 -7.79
C THR A 85 13.79 -7.84 -7.81
N VAL A 86 13.45 -9.06 -7.38
CA VAL A 86 12.08 -9.58 -7.39
C VAL A 86 11.57 -9.78 -5.98
N THR A 87 10.39 -9.24 -5.71
CA THR A 87 9.58 -9.60 -4.54
C THR A 87 8.10 -9.36 -4.83
N ARG A 88 7.23 -9.73 -3.89
CA ARG A 88 5.80 -9.43 -3.92
C ARG A 88 5.33 -9.04 -2.53
N ALA A 89 4.43 -8.06 -2.45
CA ALA A 89 3.75 -7.74 -1.21
C ALA A 89 2.88 -8.93 -0.78
N GLN A 90 2.87 -9.20 0.52
CA GLN A 90 2.03 -10.19 1.17
C GLN A 90 1.35 -9.52 2.36
N TYR A 91 0.05 -9.75 2.48
CA TYR A 91 -0.72 -9.24 3.59
C TYR A 91 -1.85 -10.20 3.94
N SER A 92 -2.16 -10.28 5.23
CA SER A 92 -3.26 -11.07 5.76
C SER A 92 -3.88 -10.35 6.95
N ALA A 93 -5.12 -10.73 7.26
CA ALA A 93 -5.84 -10.24 8.40
C ALA A 93 -6.40 -11.41 9.21
N THR A 94 -6.36 -11.30 10.54
CA THR A 94 -7.03 -12.20 11.47
C THR A 94 -8.00 -11.38 12.29
N LEU A 95 -9.26 -11.82 12.32
CA LEU A 95 -10.35 -11.15 13.02
C LEU A 95 -10.74 -11.95 14.24
N GLY A 96 -11.04 -11.24 15.33
CA GLY A 96 -11.57 -11.81 16.55
C GLY A 96 -12.13 -10.71 17.45
N GLY A 97 -12.14 -10.97 18.76
CA GLY A 97 -12.63 -10.04 19.77
C GLY A 97 -13.96 -10.48 20.38
N PRO A 98 -14.30 -9.95 21.57
CA PRO A 98 -15.55 -10.27 22.23
C PRO A 98 -16.76 -9.71 21.47
N MET A 99 -17.89 -10.37 21.66
CA MET A 99 -19.20 -10.00 21.10
C MET A 99 -20.29 -10.16 22.16
N LEU A 100 -21.24 -9.24 22.17
CA LEU A 100 -22.43 -9.28 23.02
C LEU A 100 -23.68 -9.19 22.16
N GLN A 101 -24.58 -10.16 22.28
CA GLN A 101 -25.88 -10.14 21.60
C GLN A 101 -26.97 -9.59 22.53
N ASP A 102 -27.95 -8.91 21.95
CA ASP A 102 -29.13 -8.39 22.63
C ASP A 102 -30.41 -8.95 21.99
N PRO A 103 -31.02 -9.98 22.60
CA PRO A 103 -32.25 -10.59 22.09
C PRO A 103 -33.44 -9.62 21.99
N VAL A 104 -33.43 -8.55 22.80
CA VAL A 104 -34.53 -7.56 22.84
C VAL A 104 -34.53 -6.66 21.61
N SER A 105 -33.37 -6.11 21.24
CA SER A 105 -33.25 -5.29 20.04
C SER A 105 -33.02 -6.11 18.76
N GLY A 106 -32.56 -7.36 18.86
CA GLY A 106 -32.12 -8.15 17.71
C GLY A 106 -30.77 -7.71 17.14
N TYR A 107 -30.01 -6.91 17.89
CA TYR A 107 -28.67 -6.46 17.53
C TYR A 107 -27.61 -7.18 18.35
N GLU A 108 -26.39 -7.14 17.82
CA GLU A 108 -25.18 -7.50 18.53
C GLU A 108 -24.17 -6.36 18.45
N CYS A 109 -23.23 -6.38 19.39
CA CYS A 109 -22.11 -5.47 19.39
C CYS A 109 -20.82 -6.25 19.48
N VAL A 110 -19.80 -5.78 18.76
CA VAL A 110 -18.50 -6.43 18.67
C VAL A 110 -17.43 -5.41 18.99
N ALA A 111 -16.49 -5.78 19.85
CA ALA A 111 -15.23 -5.06 19.96
C ALA A 111 -14.17 -5.80 19.14
N PRO A 112 -13.98 -5.43 17.87
CA PRO A 112 -13.13 -6.21 17.00
C PRO A 112 -11.68 -6.20 17.49
N LYS A 113 -11.02 -7.35 17.39
CA LYS A 113 -9.56 -7.45 17.38
C LYS A 113 -9.15 -7.73 15.94
N VAL A 114 -8.48 -6.77 15.32
CA VAL A 114 -8.03 -6.86 13.93
C VAL A 114 -6.51 -6.94 13.92
N GLU A 115 -5.97 -8.12 13.62
CA GLU A 115 -4.53 -8.31 13.44
C GLU A 115 -4.22 -8.30 11.94
N VAL A 116 -3.49 -7.29 11.47
CA VAL A 116 -3.00 -7.20 10.10
C VAL A 116 -1.51 -7.55 10.07
N LYS A 117 -1.12 -8.41 9.15
CA LYS A 117 0.29 -8.74 8.88
C LYS A 117 0.67 -8.19 7.53
N LEU A 118 1.79 -7.46 7.47
CA LEU A 118 2.32 -6.88 6.24
C LEU A 118 3.77 -7.33 6.05
N ASN A 119 4.11 -7.90 4.91
CA ASN A 119 5.49 -8.24 4.61
C ASN A 119 5.74 -8.27 3.10
N TYR A 120 7.01 -8.32 2.73
CA TYR A 120 7.42 -8.77 1.41
C TYR A 120 7.74 -10.27 1.46
N ALA A 121 7.45 -11.00 0.38
CA ALA A 121 8.03 -12.33 0.20
C ALA A 121 9.57 -12.22 0.22
N PRO A 122 10.32 -13.28 0.59
CA PRO A 122 11.78 -13.28 0.53
C PRO A 122 12.26 -12.69 -0.80
N VAL A 123 13.13 -11.69 -0.74
CA VAL A 123 13.58 -10.97 -1.92
C VAL A 123 14.58 -11.83 -2.69
N LEU A 124 14.43 -11.90 -4.00
CA LEU A 124 15.37 -12.60 -4.87
C LEU A 124 16.04 -11.59 -5.79
N ILE A 125 17.34 -11.43 -5.61
CA ILE A 125 18.17 -10.60 -6.48
C ILE A 125 18.81 -11.49 -7.53
N TYR A 126 18.66 -11.13 -8.79
CA TYR A 126 19.39 -11.75 -9.89
C TYR A 126 20.51 -10.84 -10.37
N VAL A 127 21.63 -11.45 -10.75
CA VAL A 127 22.67 -10.82 -11.56
C VAL A 127 22.94 -11.74 -12.75
N GLY A 128 23.01 -11.17 -13.95
CA GLY A 128 23.26 -11.93 -15.18
C GLY A 128 24.50 -12.83 -15.06
N ASN A 129 24.36 -14.10 -15.45
CA ASN A 129 25.42 -15.10 -15.32
C ASN A 129 26.67 -14.81 -16.16
N GLU A 130 26.59 -13.84 -17.08
CA GLU A 130 27.72 -13.33 -17.85
C GLU A 130 28.68 -12.48 -17.02
N PHE A 131 28.24 -12.00 -15.86
CA PHE A 131 29.02 -11.21 -14.92
C PHE A 131 29.48 -12.12 -13.78
N ALA A 132 30.77 -12.49 -13.77
CA ALA A 132 31.29 -13.42 -12.77
C ALA A 132 31.32 -12.77 -11.36
N PRO A 133 30.90 -13.49 -10.29
CA PRO A 133 30.97 -12.99 -8.92
C PRO A 133 32.36 -12.47 -8.54
N GLY A 134 32.42 -11.36 -7.81
CA GLY A 134 33.67 -10.72 -7.39
C GLY A 134 34.32 -9.81 -8.42
N THR A 135 33.83 -9.79 -9.68
CA THR A 135 34.29 -8.81 -10.68
C THR A 135 33.70 -7.43 -10.42
N CYS A 136 34.35 -6.38 -10.93
CA CYS A 136 33.83 -5.01 -10.86
C CYS A 136 32.41 -4.92 -11.42
N ALA A 137 32.18 -5.47 -12.62
CA ALA A 137 30.88 -5.46 -13.29
C ALA A 137 29.78 -6.09 -12.43
N TYR A 138 30.07 -7.26 -11.84
CA TYR A 138 29.14 -7.95 -10.95
C TYR A 138 28.78 -7.11 -9.72
N ASN A 139 29.79 -6.56 -9.04
CA ASN A 139 29.59 -5.81 -7.80
C ASN A 139 28.75 -4.55 -8.04
N VAL A 140 29.01 -3.84 -9.14
CA VAL A 140 28.28 -2.62 -9.50
C VAL A 140 26.81 -2.93 -9.86
N ILE A 141 26.54 -4.02 -10.58
CA ILE A 141 25.16 -4.46 -10.86
C ILE A 141 24.47 -4.88 -9.55
N LEU A 142 25.14 -5.66 -8.71
CA LEU A 142 24.57 -6.09 -7.43
C LEU A 142 24.26 -4.90 -6.52
N GLU A 143 25.13 -3.89 -6.47
CA GLU A 143 24.90 -2.67 -5.71
C GLU A 143 23.67 -1.91 -6.21
N HIS A 144 23.48 -1.83 -7.54
CA HIS A 144 22.25 -1.28 -8.14
C HIS A 144 21.01 -2.04 -7.67
N GLU A 145 21.02 -3.37 -7.74
CA GLU A 145 19.92 -4.19 -7.26
C GLU A 145 19.67 -4.05 -5.75
N GLN A 146 20.72 -3.87 -4.95
CA GLN A 146 20.58 -3.61 -3.52
C GLN A 146 19.92 -2.25 -3.22
N ARG A 147 20.03 -1.25 -4.11
CA ARG A 147 19.24 -0.01 -4.01
C ARG A 147 17.75 -0.28 -4.18
N HIS A 148 17.36 -1.17 -5.10
CA HIS A 148 15.97 -1.61 -5.25
C HIS A 148 15.47 -2.35 -4.01
N LEU A 149 16.28 -3.26 -3.46
CA LEU A 149 15.99 -3.93 -2.19
C LEU A 149 15.75 -2.90 -1.07
N LYS A 150 16.64 -1.91 -0.93
CA LYS A 150 16.48 -0.85 0.08
C LYS A 150 15.18 -0.08 -0.12
N ALA A 151 14.85 0.30 -1.35
CA ALA A 151 13.61 1.00 -1.64
C ALA A 151 12.36 0.18 -1.29
N TYR A 152 12.38 -1.15 -1.46
CA TYR A 152 11.30 -2.02 -0.95
C TYR A 152 11.20 -1.96 0.58
N MET A 153 12.33 -2.06 1.29
CA MET A 153 12.32 -2.04 2.76
C MET A 153 11.84 -0.70 3.32
N ASP A 154 12.29 0.41 2.72
CA ASP A 154 11.85 1.75 3.09
C ASP A 154 10.34 1.94 2.80
N ASN A 155 9.83 1.38 1.70
CA ASN A 155 8.40 1.39 1.40
C ASN A 155 7.59 0.59 2.44
N LEU A 156 8.07 -0.57 2.91
CA LEU A 156 7.37 -1.34 3.95
C LEU A 156 7.17 -0.53 5.23
N VAL A 157 8.20 0.20 5.68
CA VAL A 157 8.13 1.08 6.85
C VAL A 157 7.08 2.18 6.65
N ARG A 158 7.03 2.78 5.45
CA ARG A 158 6.03 3.80 5.11
C ARG A 158 4.61 3.22 5.11
N VAL A 159 4.41 2.08 4.44
CA VAL A 159 3.10 1.41 4.36
C VAL A 159 2.62 1.06 5.77
N GLU A 160 3.49 0.52 6.62
CA GLU A 160 3.15 0.19 8.00
C GLU A 160 2.61 1.41 8.75
N LYS A 161 3.31 2.54 8.67
CA LYS A 161 2.89 3.79 9.33
C LYS A 161 1.50 4.24 8.85
N VAL A 162 1.27 4.23 7.54
CA VAL A 162 0.00 4.69 6.94
C VAL A 162 -1.15 3.75 7.31
N VAL A 163 -0.94 2.44 7.19
CA VAL A 163 -1.97 1.44 7.50
C VAL A 163 -2.30 1.44 9.00
N ARG A 164 -1.29 1.57 9.88
CA ARG A 164 -1.49 1.68 11.33
C ARG A 164 -2.40 2.86 11.67
N ALA A 165 -2.06 4.06 11.19
CA ALA A 165 -2.83 5.27 11.46
C ALA A 165 -4.27 5.16 10.91
N ALA A 166 -4.45 4.54 9.74
CA ALA A 166 -5.77 4.32 9.16
C ALA A 166 -6.61 3.35 10.00
N LEU A 167 -6.02 2.23 10.44
CA LEU A 167 -6.68 1.24 11.30
C LEU A 167 -7.08 1.86 12.63
N GLU A 168 -6.15 2.54 13.32
CA GLU A 168 -6.41 3.24 14.58
C GLU A 168 -7.57 4.22 14.46
N LYS A 169 -7.63 4.99 13.36
CA LYS A 169 -8.73 5.91 13.08
C LYS A 169 -10.06 5.20 12.84
N ARG A 170 -10.07 4.08 12.12
CA ARG A 170 -11.31 3.32 11.83
C ARG A 170 -11.87 2.64 13.07
N PHE A 171 -10.98 2.17 13.93
CA PHE A 171 -11.24 1.26 15.03
C PHE A 171 -11.07 1.93 16.40
N ASP A 172 -11.32 3.25 16.45
CA ASP A 172 -11.19 4.21 17.56
C ASP A 172 -11.87 3.80 18.88
N ALA A 173 -11.44 2.66 19.44
CA ALA A 173 -11.88 2.01 20.67
C ALA A 173 -13.39 1.83 20.88
N ARG A 174 -14.22 1.98 19.83
CA ARG A 174 -15.67 1.87 19.91
C ARG A 174 -16.18 0.54 19.37
N PRO A 175 -17.14 -0.09 20.05
CA PRO A 175 -17.78 -1.29 19.53
C PRO A 175 -18.54 -0.97 18.24
N LEU A 176 -18.57 -1.96 17.36
CA LEU A 176 -19.40 -1.95 16.16
C LEU A 176 -20.74 -2.59 16.49
N TYR A 177 -21.83 -2.07 15.92
CA TYR A 177 -23.17 -2.62 16.08
C TYR A 177 -23.65 -3.20 14.74
N ALA A 178 -24.29 -4.36 14.80
CA ALA A 178 -24.87 -5.03 13.63
C ALA A 178 -26.10 -5.86 14.03
N PRO A 179 -26.96 -6.27 13.10
CA PRO A 179 -27.95 -7.30 13.35
C PRO A 179 -27.29 -8.57 13.90
N SER A 180 -27.97 -9.27 14.82
CA SER A 180 -27.45 -10.51 15.41
C SER A 180 -27.02 -11.53 14.35
N GLY A 181 -25.81 -12.07 14.50
CA GLY A 181 -25.21 -13.06 13.60
C GLY A 181 -24.53 -12.48 12.36
N THR A 182 -24.39 -11.16 12.23
CA THR A 182 -23.89 -10.51 11.00
C THR A 182 -22.61 -9.70 11.17
N ALA A 183 -22.20 -9.37 12.39
CA ALA A 183 -21.07 -8.49 12.63
C ALA A 183 -19.75 -9.06 12.08
N GLN A 184 -19.52 -10.36 12.25
CA GLN A 184 -18.29 -11.00 11.78
C GLN A 184 -18.21 -11.03 10.24
N SER A 185 -19.31 -11.36 9.55
CA SER A 185 -19.34 -11.39 8.09
C SER A 185 -19.23 -9.98 7.50
N ALA A 186 -19.86 -8.98 8.14
CA ALA A 186 -19.72 -7.57 7.77
C ALA A 186 -18.27 -7.08 7.93
N LEU A 187 -17.61 -7.41 9.06
CA LEU A 187 -16.21 -7.06 9.28
C LEU A 187 -15.28 -7.75 8.28
N GLN A 188 -15.50 -9.04 8.00
CA GLN A 188 -14.72 -9.78 7.00
C GLN A 188 -14.89 -9.18 5.59
N HIS A 189 -16.11 -8.79 5.24
CA HIS A 189 -16.38 -8.10 3.98
C HIS A 189 -15.65 -6.76 3.92
N GLU A 190 -15.69 -5.95 4.98
CA GLU A 190 -14.96 -4.68 5.07
C GLU A 190 -13.45 -4.90 4.85
N ILE A 191 -12.85 -5.88 5.50
CA ILE A 191 -11.42 -6.20 5.33
C ILE A 191 -11.10 -6.53 3.86
N ASN A 192 -11.89 -7.39 3.24
CA ASN A 192 -11.61 -7.86 1.89
C ASN A 192 -11.88 -6.79 0.83
N SER A 193 -12.94 -6.01 0.99
CA SER A 193 -13.40 -5.05 -0.03
C SER A 193 -12.80 -3.66 0.12
N ILE A 194 -12.36 -3.28 1.32
CA ILE A 194 -11.85 -1.94 1.60
C ILE A 194 -10.38 -2.00 1.99
N TRP A 195 -10.03 -2.81 3.00
CA TRP A 195 -8.67 -2.79 3.56
C TRP A 195 -7.64 -3.43 2.65
N PHE A 196 -7.92 -4.58 2.04
CA PHE A 196 -6.96 -5.22 1.14
C PHE A 196 -6.65 -4.38 -0.12
N PRO A 197 -7.64 -3.78 -0.81
CA PRO A 197 -7.34 -2.85 -1.90
C PRO A 197 -6.57 -1.61 -1.43
N PHE A 198 -6.91 -1.04 -0.27
CA PHE A 198 -6.18 0.08 0.30
C PHE A 198 -4.71 -0.27 0.59
N ILE A 199 -4.45 -1.38 1.30
CA ILE A 199 -3.10 -1.87 1.60
C ILE A 199 -2.33 -2.12 0.31
N LYS A 200 -2.95 -2.75 -0.68
CA LYS A 200 -2.35 -2.97 -2.00
C LYS A 200 -1.94 -1.65 -2.67
N ALA A 201 -2.85 -0.68 -2.71
CA ALA A 201 -2.58 0.63 -3.30
C ALA A 201 -1.45 1.34 -2.56
N GLU A 202 -1.36 1.21 -1.22
CA GLU A 202 -0.23 1.70 -0.47
C GLU A 202 1.08 1.01 -0.88
N PHE A 203 1.12 -0.32 -1.01
CA PHE A 203 2.33 -0.99 -1.51
C PHE A 203 2.73 -0.51 -2.91
N ASP A 204 1.77 -0.37 -3.83
CA ASP A 204 2.01 0.00 -5.23
C ASP A 204 2.60 1.41 -5.39
N LYS A 205 2.38 2.33 -4.43
CA LYS A 205 3.04 3.65 -4.41
C LYS A 205 4.57 3.55 -4.35
N GLY A 206 5.11 2.45 -3.83
CA GLY A 206 6.56 2.19 -3.81
C GLY A 206 7.18 2.07 -5.21
N ASN A 207 6.39 1.75 -6.23
CA ASN A 207 6.86 1.63 -7.62
C ASN A 207 7.42 2.96 -8.15
N VAL A 208 6.93 4.10 -7.64
CA VAL A 208 7.44 5.43 -8.00
C VAL A 208 8.88 5.60 -7.52
N GLU A 209 9.20 5.15 -6.30
CA GLU A 209 10.57 5.23 -5.77
C GLU A 209 11.51 4.25 -6.47
N GLN A 210 11.01 3.06 -6.83
CA GLN A 210 11.74 2.09 -7.65
C GLN A 210 12.13 2.69 -9.01
N ALA A 211 11.19 3.36 -9.69
CA ALA A 211 11.41 3.97 -11.01
C ALA A 211 12.43 5.12 -10.99
N LYS A 212 12.66 5.76 -9.84
CA LYS A 212 13.71 6.80 -9.68
C LYS A 212 15.12 6.21 -9.67
N ILE A 213 15.27 4.90 -9.46
CA ILE A 213 16.56 4.21 -9.49
C ILE A 213 16.93 3.89 -10.94
N ASP A 214 15.98 3.35 -11.72
CA ASP A 214 16.14 2.93 -13.11
C ASP A 214 16.06 4.09 -14.12
N THR A 215 16.92 5.10 -13.96
CA THR A 215 16.97 6.24 -14.88
C THR A 215 17.84 5.95 -16.11
N PRO A 216 17.57 6.57 -17.28
CA PRO A 216 18.45 6.47 -18.44
C PRO A 216 19.91 6.87 -18.14
N GLN A 217 20.10 7.86 -17.25
CA GLN A 217 21.40 8.33 -16.81
C GLN A 217 22.14 7.26 -15.99
N GLU A 218 21.41 6.56 -15.11
CA GLU A 218 21.96 5.43 -14.35
C GLU A 218 22.43 4.32 -15.29
N TYR A 219 21.65 3.95 -16.31
CA TYR A 219 22.07 2.95 -17.30
C TYR A 219 23.30 3.38 -18.10
N ALA A 220 23.38 4.65 -18.52
CA ALA A 220 24.55 5.18 -19.21
C ALA A 220 25.80 5.11 -18.32
N ARG A 221 25.68 5.51 -17.03
CA ARG A 221 26.74 5.41 -16.03
C ARG A 221 27.23 3.97 -15.87
N LEU A 222 26.30 3.03 -15.68
CA LEU A 222 26.64 1.61 -15.50
C LEU A 222 27.39 1.05 -16.71
N ALA A 223 26.97 1.40 -17.93
CA ALA A 223 27.62 0.93 -19.15
C ALA A 223 29.08 1.38 -19.31
N GLU A 224 29.44 2.55 -18.75
CA GLU A 224 30.79 3.12 -18.79
C GLU A 224 31.65 2.72 -17.57
N THR A 225 31.01 2.27 -16.50
CA THR A 225 31.69 1.82 -15.27
C THR A 225 32.54 0.57 -15.54
N CYS A 226 33.54 0.33 -14.68
CA CYS A 226 34.46 -0.80 -14.81
C CYS A 226 35.22 -0.78 -16.16
N ASN A 227 35.72 0.39 -16.58
CA ASN A 227 36.43 0.56 -17.86
C ASN A 227 35.62 0.05 -19.08
N GLY A 228 34.29 0.18 -19.02
CA GLY A 228 33.37 -0.29 -20.06
C GLY A 228 33.26 -1.82 -20.18
N ASP A 229 33.68 -2.58 -19.17
CA ASP A 229 33.59 -4.05 -19.16
C ASP A 229 32.15 -4.52 -19.39
N ILE A 230 31.17 -3.86 -18.76
CA ILE A 230 29.75 -4.21 -18.88
C ILE A 230 29.31 -4.13 -20.35
N ARG A 231 29.53 -2.98 -21.01
CA ARG A 231 29.23 -2.80 -22.44
C ARG A 231 29.93 -3.85 -23.30
N ARG A 232 31.21 -4.10 -23.05
CA ARG A 232 32.00 -5.07 -23.83
C ARG A 232 31.44 -6.50 -23.73
N ILE A 233 31.09 -6.95 -22.52
CA ILE A 233 30.53 -8.28 -22.28
C ILE A 233 29.20 -8.43 -23.02
N ILE A 234 28.33 -7.43 -22.92
CA ILE A 234 27.03 -7.41 -23.61
C ILE A 234 27.21 -7.46 -25.13
N GLU A 235 28.06 -6.61 -25.70
CA GLU A 235 28.32 -6.60 -27.14
C GLU A 235 28.89 -7.93 -27.64
N GLN A 236 29.83 -8.52 -26.91
CA GLN A 236 30.37 -9.85 -27.23
C GLN A 236 29.29 -10.94 -27.22
N ARG A 237 28.38 -10.89 -26.24
CA ARG A 237 27.27 -11.85 -26.15
C ARG A 237 26.27 -11.67 -27.27
N ARG A 238 26.01 -10.43 -27.72
CA ARG A 238 25.16 -10.15 -28.89
C ARG A 238 25.74 -10.67 -30.20
N ARG A 239 27.07 -10.63 -30.37
CA ARG A 239 27.76 -11.11 -31.59
C ARG A 239 27.89 -12.62 -31.71
N LYS A 240 27.83 -13.36 -30.59
CA LYS A 240 27.96 -14.83 -30.56
C LYS A 240 26.66 -15.56 -30.92
N GLN A 241 25.78 -14.91 -31.67
CA GLN A 241 24.45 -15.35 -32.04
C GLN A 241 24.21 -15.01 -33.49
#